data_AF-A0A3D4QEF9-F1
#
_entry.id   AF-A0A3D4QEF9-F1
#
_cell.length_a   1.000
_cell.length_b   1.000
_cell.length_c   1.000
_cell.angle_alpha   90.00
_cell.angle_beta   90.00
_cell.angle_gamma   90.00
#
_symmetry.space_group_name_H-M   'P 1'
#
loop_
_entity.id
_entity.type
_entity.pdbx_description
1 polymer ?
#
loop_
_entity_poly.entity_id
_entity_poly.type
_entity_poly.pdbx_seq_one_letter_code
_entity_poly.pdbx_strand_id
1 'polypeptide(L)' 'RLYAAVPRLWGEWVFSDAVTTRLVPARHGDASGVRGAAWLWPAEISSRP' A
#
# COMPACT_ATOMS: atom_id res chain seq x y z
N ARG A 1 -15.88 5.80 -4.06
CA ARG A 1 -16.48 4.45 -4.24
C ARG A 1 -15.63 3.35 -3.58
N LEU A 2 -14.37 3.14 -4.00
CA LEU A 2 -13.50 2.06 -3.47
C LEU A 2 -13.34 2.10 -1.94
N TYR A 3 -13.01 3.25 -1.38
CA TYR A 3 -12.80 3.43 0.07
C TYR A 3 -14.05 3.24 0.94
N ALA A 4 -15.24 3.22 0.36
CA ALA A 4 -16.48 2.92 1.06
C ALA A 4 -16.94 1.46 0.84
N ALA A 5 -16.59 0.87 -0.31
CA ALA A 5 -17.00 -0.49 -0.66
C ALA A 5 -16.10 -1.54 -0.02
N VAL A 6 -14.78 -1.35 -0.03
CA VAL A 6 -13.82 -2.35 0.47
C VAL A 6 -14.05 -2.68 1.96
N PRO A 7 -14.24 -1.71 2.87
CA PRO A 7 -14.47 -2.03 4.29
C PRO A 7 -15.74 -2.86 4.54
N ARG A 8 -16.72 -2.81 3.61
CA ARG A 8 -17.96 -3.58 3.70
C ARG A 8 -17.82 -5.02 3.22
N LEU A 9 -16.76 -5.34 2.47
CA LEU A 9 -16.61 -6.63 1.76
C LEU A 9 -15.42 -7.45 2.26
N TRP A 10 -14.35 -6.80 2.73
CA TRP A 10 -13.09 -7.49 3.02
C TRP A 10 -13.17 -8.48 4.20
N GLY A 11 -14.21 -8.42 5.03
CA GLY A 11 -14.39 -9.31 6.18
C GLY A 11 -14.58 -10.76 5.76
N GLU A 12 -15.06 -11.00 4.54
CA GLU A 12 -15.19 -12.34 3.95
C GLU A 12 -13.83 -12.98 3.62
N TRP A 13 -12.77 -12.17 3.51
CA TRP A 13 -11.45 -12.58 3.00
C TRP A 13 -10.33 -12.38 4.03
N VAL A 14 -10.61 -11.72 5.15
CA VAL A 14 -9.65 -11.52 6.24
C VAL A 14 -9.74 -12.70 7.19
N PHE A 15 -8.62 -13.39 7.42
CA PHE A 15 -8.53 -14.52 8.35
C PHE A 15 -8.57 -14.13 9.83
N SER A 16 -8.51 -12.83 10.14
CA SER A 16 -8.54 -12.32 11.51
C SER A 16 -9.97 -12.04 11.97
N ASP A 17 -10.24 -12.34 13.25
CA ASP A 17 -11.53 -12.08 13.90
C ASP A 17 -11.94 -10.60 13.88
N ALA A 18 -10.98 -9.68 13.74
CA ALA A 18 -11.23 -8.26 13.69
C ALA A 18 -10.29 -7.51 12.74
N VAL A 19 -10.80 -6.48 12.08
CA VAL A 19 -10.02 -5.56 11.24
C VAL A 19 -9.98 -4.18 11.90
N THR A 20 -8.89 -3.86 12.58
CA THR A 20 -8.66 -2.53 13.19
C THR A 20 -7.93 -1.57 12.24
N THR A 21 -7.40 -2.09 11.14
CA THR A 21 -6.67 -1.33 10.13
C THR A 21 -7.59 -0.34 9.42
N ARG A 22 -7.23 0.94 9.44
CA ARG A 22 -7.97 1.99 8.72
C ARG A 22 -7.59 1.98 7.25
N LEU A 23 -8.58 1.74 6.38
CA LEU A 23 -8.40 1.94 4.93
C LEU A 23 -8.43 3.43 4.60
N VAL A 24 -7.34 3.96 4.03
CA VAL A 24 -7.20 5.38 3.69
C VAL A 24 -6.82 5.60 2.22
N PRO A 25 -7.13 6.78 1.64
CA PRO A 25 -6.66 7.15 0.31
C PRO A 25 -5.15 7.12 0.17
N ALA A 26 -4.67 6.71 -1.01
CA ALA A 26 -3.25 6.79 -1.34
C ALA A 26 -2.84 8.26 -1.40
N ARG A 27 -1.95 8.68 -0.48
CA ARG A 27 -1.48 10.08 -0.38
C ARG A 27 -0.98 10.66 -1.71
N HIS A 28 -0.43 9.80 -2.54
CA HIS A 28 0.25 10.23 -3.74
C HIS A 28 -0.28 9.55 -5.02
N GLY A 29 -1.52 9.05 -4.98
CA GLY A 29 -2.18 8.48 -6.15
C GLY A 29 -1.51 7.22 -6.72
N ASP A 30 -1.73 7.01 -8.02
CA ASP A 30 -1.18 5.94 -8.85
C ASP A 30 0.36 5.86 -8.82
N ALA A 31 1.03 6.99 -8.70
CA ALA A 31 2.49 7.04 -8.60
C ALA A 31 3.06 6.37 -7.32
N SER A 32 2.21 5.94 -6.37
CA SER A 32 2.67 5.40 -5.08
C SER A 32 3.50 4.14 -5.24
N GLY A 33 3.22 3.32 -6.26
CA GLY A 33 4.01 2.14 -6.60
C GLY A 33 5.42 2.49 -7.09
N VAL A 34 5.54 3.42 -8.05
CA VAL A 34 6.85 3.84 -8.61
C VAL A 34 7.76 4.41 -7.53
N ARG A 35 7.22 5.22 -6.61
CA ARG A 35 7.99 5.74 -5.47
C ARG A 35 8.48 4.63 -4.53
N GLY A 36 7.63 3.63 -4.25
CA GLY A 36 8.04 2.47 -3.45
C GLY A 36 9.15 1.67 -4.13
N ALA A 37 9.02 1.41 -5.43
CA ALA A 37 10.02 0.69 -6.23
C ALA A 37 11.37 1.44 -6.27
N ALA A 38 11.35 2.77 -6.39
CA ALA A 38 12.56 3.59 -6.38
C ALA A 38 13.36 3.49 -5.07
N TRP A 39 12.72 3.13 -3.94
CA TRP A 39 13.39 2.93 -2.66
C TRP A 39 13.99 1.54 -2.47
N LEU A 40 13.64 0.56 -3.34
CA LEU A 40 14.17 -0.80 -3.25
C LEU A 40 15.65 -0.87 -3.63
N TRP A 41 16.14 0.08 -4.44
CA TRP A 41 17.55 0.22 -4.78
C TRP A 41 18.06 1.59 -4.33
N PRO A 42 18.68 1.68 -3.14
CA PRO A 42 19.33 2.90 -2.68
C PRO A 42 20.41 3.31 -3.69
N ALA A 43 20.50 4.61 -3.98
CA ALA A 43 21.48 5.16 -4.93
C ALA A 43 22.94 4.78 -4.57
N GLU A 44 23.23 4.45 -3.30
CA GLU A 44 24.55 3.99 -2.85
C GLU A 44 24.97 2.62 -3.41
N ILE A 45 24.04 1.72 -3.73
CA ILE A 45 24.38 0.42 -4.34
C ILE A 45 24.88 0.62 -5.78
N SER A 46 24.48 1.71 -6.43
CA SER A 46 24.90 2.05 -7.80
C SER A 46 26.23 2.81 -7.88
N SER A 47 26.85 3.16 -6.74
CA SER A 47 28.04 4.01 -6.69
C SER A 47 29.26 3.37 -6.02
N ARG A 48 29.29 2.03 -5.88
CA ARG A 48 30.57 1.34 -5.66
C ARG A 48 31.18 1.00 -7.03
N PRO A 49 32.45 1.38 -7.30
CA PRO A 49 33.13 0.96 -8.51
C PRO A 49 33.27 -0.56 -8.59
#